data_AF-B5XB12-F1
#
_entry.id   AF-B5XB12-F1
#
_cell.length_a   1.000
_cell.length_b   1.000
_cell.length_c   1.000
_cell.angle_alpha   90.00
_cell.angle_beta   90.00
_cell.angle_gamma   90.00
#
_symmetry.space_group_name_H-M   'P 1'
#
loop_
_entity.id
_entity.type
_entity.pdbx_description
1 polymer ?
#
loop_
_entity_poly.entity_id
_entity_poly.type
_entity_poly.pdbx_seq_one_letter_code
_entity_poly.pdbx_strand_id
1 'polypeptide(L)'
;MAAQQLRELRTKFIEKVSKTILHQLIDDLLEDMVLNDGEMEEIKDNNMPRADKARQLIDSVRRKGNTASERFLIRLQERDKNVYSELDPQV
;
A
#
# COMPACT_ATOMS: atom_id res chain seq x y z
N MET A 1 -4.52 10.58 11.77
CA MET A 1 -5.41 10.30 10.62
C MET A 1 -4.67 9.42 9.63
N ALA A 2 -5.27 8.33 9.16
CA ALA A 2 -4.54 7.31 8.38
C ALA A 2 -3.95 7.81 7.06
N ALA A 3 -4.61 8.72 6.35
CA ALA A 3 -4.05 9.28 5.11
C ALA A 3 -2.76 10.09 5.37
N GLN A 4 -2.67 10.76 6.52
CA GLN A 4 -1.46 11.47 6.94
C GLN A 4 -0.36 10.48 7.35
N GLN A 5 -0.72 9.40 8.05
CA GLN A 5 0.24 8.32 8.35
C GLN A 5 0.81 7.74 7.05
N LEU A 6 -0.03 7.38 6.07
CA LEU A 6 0.46 6.89 4.77
C LEU A 6 1.40 7.86 4.07
N ARG A 7 1.17 9.17 4.20
CA ARG A 7 2.08 10.19 3.65
C ARG A 7 3.47 10.11 4.28
N GLU A 8 3.55 9.89 5.58
CA GLU A 8 4.81 9.77 6.33
C GLU A 8 5.51 8.43 6.05
N LEU A 9 4.73 7.36 5.93
CA LEU A 9 5.22 6.01 5.67
C LEU A 9 5.65 5.78 4.22
N ARG A 10 5.19 6.63 3.29
CA ARG A 10 5.38 6.48 1.84
C ARG A 10 6.80 6.11 1.43
N THR A 11 7.80 6.85 1.90
CA THR A 11 9.20 6.62 1.52
C THR A 11 9.69 5.25 1.99
N LYS A 12 9.48 4.95 3.27
CA LYS A 12 9.88 3.65 3.87
C LYS A 12 9.13 2.48 3.22
N PHE A 13 7.83 2.62 2.96
CA PHE A 13 7.04 1.60 2.27
C PHE A 13 7.60 1.32 0.88
N ILE A 14 7.87 2.37 0.10
CA ILE A 14 8.48 2.24 -1.22
C ILE A 14 9.84 1.57 -1.12
N GLU A 15 10.67 1.84 -0.13
CA GLU A 15 12.00 1.23 -0.02
C GLU A 15 11.94 -0.24 0.42
N LYS A 16 11.11 -0.57 1.40
CA LYS A 16 11.16 -1.86 2.11
C LYS A 16 10.18 -2.92 1.59
N VAL A 17 9.08 -2.52 0.94
CA VAL A 17 8.07 -3.50 0.52
C VAL A 17 8.64 -4.47 -0.51
N SER A 18 8.52 -5.77 -0.26
CA SER A 18 8.94 -6.80 -1.22
C SER A 18 7.94 -6.88 -2.38
N LYS A 19 8.36 -7.41 -3.54
CA LYS A 19 7.46 -7.60 -4.69
C LYS A 19 6.28 -8.53 -4.34
N THR A 20 6.52 -9.54 -3.51
CA THR A 20 5.49 -10.49 -3.07
C THR A 20 4.42 -9.79 -2.21
N ILE A 21 4.83 -9.05 -1.18
CA ILE A 21 3.91 -8.31 -0.32
C ILE A 21 3.16 -7.25 -1.11
N LEU A 22 3.85 -6.57 -2.04
CA LEU A 22 3.22 -5.57 -2.90
C LEU A 22 2.08 -6.18 -3.75
N HIS A 23 2.31 -7.33 -4.39
CA HIS A 23 1.26 -8.00 -5.17
C HIS A 23 0.09 -8.47 -4.29
N GLN A 24 0.38 -9.05 -3.12
CA GLN A 24 -0.65 -9.46 -2.16
C GLN A 24 -1.50 -8.27 -1.70
N LEU A 25 -0.87 -7.13 -1.39
CA LEU A 25 -1.61 -5.93 -1.00
C LEU A 25 -2.50 -5.39 -2.12
N ILE A 26 -2.06 -5.46 -3.37
CA ILE A 26 -2.90 -5.04 -4.50
C ILE A 26 -4.15 -5.92 -4.57
N ASP A 27 -3.99 -7.24 -4.43
CA ASP A 27 -5.13 -8.18 -4.42
C ASP A 27 -6.06 -7.95 -3.23
N ASP A 28 -5.49 -7.77 -2.03
CA ASP A 28 -6.24 -7.47 -0.81
C ASP A 28 -7.08 -6.19 -0.92
N LEU A 29 -6.53 -5.15 -1.56
CA LEU A 29 -7.19 -3.86 -1.72
C LEU A 29 -8.23 -3.87 -2.84
N LEU A 30 -8.10 -4.77 -3.82
CA LEU A 30 -9.15 -5.04 -4.79
C LEU A 30 -10.32 -5.77 -4.12
N GLU A 31 -10.04 -6.79 -3.30
CA GLU A 31 -11.07 -7.49 -2.51
C GLU A 31 -11.81 -6.55 -1.55
N ASP A 32 -11.09 -5.62 -0.92
CA ASP A 32 -11.67 -4.60 -0.05
C ASP A 32 -12.41 -3.47 -0.81
N MET A 33 -12.49 -3.55 -2.15
CA MET A 33 -13.08 -2.54 -3.04
C MET A 33 -12.42 -1.15 -2.89
N VAL A 34 -11.19 -1.12 -2.40
CA VAL A 34 -10.38 0.11 -2.32
C VAL A 34 -9.82 0.44 -3.70
N LEU A 35 -9.30 -0.55 -4.40
CA LEU A 35 -8.94 -0.46 -5.81
C LEU A 35 -10.07 -1.02 -6.67
N ASN A 36 -10.21 -0.49 -7.89
CA ASN A 36 -10.99 -1.15 -8.93
C ASN A 36 -10.08 -1.98 -9.86
N ASP A 37 -10.68 -2.80 -10.72
CA ASP A 37 -9.95 -3.67 -11.65
C ASP A 37 -8.98 -2.89 -12.55
N GLY A 38 -9.38 -1.72 -13.05
CA GLY A 38 -8.53 -0.89 -13.90
C GLY A 38 -7.30 -0.33 -13.18
N GLU A 39 -7.47 0.15 -11.94
CA GLU A 39 -6.35 0.59 -11.09
C GLU A 39 -5.42 -0.58 -10.74
N MET A 40 -5.99 -1.76 -10.48
CA MET A 40 -5.21 -2.98 -10.21
C MET A 40 -4.37 -3.38 -11.43
N GLU A 41 -4.95 -3.40 -12.63
CA GLU A 41 -4.25 -3.73 -13.86
C GLU A 41 -3.11 -2.74 -14.16
N GLU A 42 -3.36 -1.43 -13.96
CA GLU A 42 -2.35 -0.39 -14.13
C GLU A 42 -1.15 -0.62 -13.19
N ILE A 43 -1.42 -0.86 -11.90
CA ILE A 43 -0.36 -1.06 -10.90
C ILE A 43 0.34 -2.42 -11.11
N LYS A 44 -0.37 -3.44 -11.60
CA LYS A 44 0.22 -4.76 -11.86
C LYS A 44 1.04 -4.85 -13.14
N ASP A 45 1.06 -3.82 -14.00
CA ASP A 45 1.83 -3.81 -15.24
C ASP A 45 3.26 -4.35 -15.05
N ASN A 46 3.58 -5.43 -15.74
CA ASN A 46 4.87 -6.12 -15.61
C ASN A 46 6.07 -5.26 -16.03
N ASN A 47 5.85 -4.21 -16.83
CA ASN A 47 6.89 -3.29 -17.26
C ASN A 47 7.22 -2.22 -16.21
N MET A 48 6.38 -2.05 -15.19
CA MET A 48 6.58 -1.03 -14.17
C MET A 48 7.57 -1.50 -13.08
N PRO A 49 8.59 -0.69 -12.72
CA PRO A 49 9.50 -0.99 -11.62
C PRO A 49 8.75 -1.15 -10.29
N ARG A 50 9.23 -2.05 -9.41
CA ARG A 50 8.64 -2.29 -8.08
C ARG A 50 8.43 -1.00 -7.27
N ALA A 51 9.41 -0.10 -7.28
CA ALA A 51 9.33 1.16 -6.53
C ALA A 51 8.22 2.08 -7.06
N ASP A 52 8.02 2.12 -8.38
CA ASP A 52 6.97 2.93 -8.99
C ASP A 52 5.60 2.32 -8.75
N LYS A 53 5.47 0.99 -8.79
CA LYS A 53 4.25 0.28 -8.37
C LYS A 53 3.88 0.56 -6.92
N ALA A 54 4.86 0.44 -6.01
CA ALA A 54 4.66 0.74 -4.60
C ALA A 54 4.23 2.20 -4.38
N ARG A 55 4.82 3.14 -5.14
CA ARG A 55 4.43 4.54 -5.12
C ARG A 55 3.00 4.76 -5.61
N GLN A 56 2.62 4.18 -6.74
CA GLN A 56 1.27 4.30 -7.28
C GLN A 56 0.23 3.72 -6.31
N LEU A 57 0.50 2.55 -5.73
CA LEU A 57 -0.39 1.90 -4.78
C LEU A 57 -0.70 2.80 -3.58
N ILE A 58 0.35 3.25 -2.86
CA ILE A 58 0.16 4.07 -1.66
C ILE A 58 -0.43 5.45 -1.98
N ASP A 59 -0.06 6.06 -3.11
CA ASP A 59 -0.60 7.36 -3.52
C ASP A 59 -2.08 7.24 -3.94
N SER A 60 -2.48 6.15 -4.60
CA SER A 60 -3.88 5.88 -4.99
C SER A 60 -4.77 5.72 -3.76
N VAL A 61 -4.38 4.81 -2.85
CA VAL A 61 -5.09 4.56 -1.59
C VAL A 61 -5.23 5.84 -0.76
N ARG A 62 -4.14 6.60 -0.61
CA ARG A 62 -4.16 7.85 0.17
C ARG A 62 -5.13 8.88 -0.42
N ARG A 63 -5.18 9.01 -1.76
CA ARG A 63 -6.08 9.95 -2.45
C ARG A 63 -7.57 9.62 -2.25
N LYS A 64 -7.90 8.35 -2.04
CA LYS A 64 -9.26 7.89 -1.76
C LYS A 64 -9.74 8.23 -0.33
N GLY A 65 -8.83 8.67 0.54
CA GLY A 65 -9.14 9.21 1.87
C GLY A 65 -8.81 8.28 3.02
N ASN A 66 -9.24 8.67 4.23
CA ASN A 66 -8.86 8.00 5.48
C ASN A 66 -9.33 6.55 5.55
N THR A 67 -10.57 6.24 5.15
CA THR A 67 -11.11 4.87 5.19
C THR A 67 -10.30 3.89 4.34
N ALA A 68 -9.95 4.27 3.10
CA ALA A 68 -9.07 3.49 2.24
C ALA A 68 -7.67 3.34 2.85
N SER A 69 -7.16 4.44 3.43
CA SER A 69 -5.84 4.44 4.07
C SER A 69 -5.78 3.53 5.30
N GLU A 70 -6.84 3.48 6.11
CA GLU A 70 -6.96 2.55 7.25
C GLU A 70 -6.98 1.10 6.79
N ARG A 71 -7.75 0.78 5.75
CA ARG A 71 -7.79 -0.57 5.17
C ARG A 71 -6.42 -1.04 4.70
N PHE A 72 -5.67 -0.17 4.02
CA PHE A 72 -4.30 -0.46 3.62
C PHE A 72 -3.39 -0.76 4.80
N LEU A 73 -3.46 0.03 5.87
CA LEU A 73 -2.63 -0.20 7.06
C LEU A 73 -2.95 -1.54 7.73
N ILE A 74 -4.23 -1.91 7.81
CA ILE A 74 -4.67 -3.19 8.35
C ILE A 74 -4.11 -4.35 7.51
N ARG A 75 -4.32 -4.33 6.18
CA ARG A 75 -3.81 -5.39 5.28
C ARG A 75 -2.29 -5.45 5.32
N LEU A 76 -1.60 -4.31 5.36
CA LEU A 76 -0.15 -4.26 5.51
C LEU A 76 0.33 -4.91 6.80
N GLN A 77 -0.35 -4.65 7.93
CA GLN A 77 -0.05 -5.27 9.21
C GLN A 77 -0.29 -6.78 9.20
N GLU A 78 -1.34 -7.25 8.55
CA GLU A 78 -1.67 -8.67 8.42
C GLU A 78 -0.64 -9.44 7.58
N ARG A 79 -0.16 -8.81 6.49
CA ARG A 79 0.79 -9.42 5.56
C ARG A 79 2.24 -9.33 6.05
N ASP A 80 2.63 -8.21 6.65
CA ASP A 80 3.99 -7.99 7.10
C ASP A 80 4.03 -7.11 8.36
N LYS A 81 3.95 -7.78 9.52
CA LYS A 81 4.08 -7.14 10.83
C LYS A 81 5.42 -6.42 11.03
N ASN A 82 6.51 -6.93 10.43
CA ASN A 82 7.83 -6.34 10.57
C ASN A 82 7.89 -5.01 9.84
N VAL A 83 7.44 -4.98 8.59
CA VAL A 83 7.32 -3.74 7.81
C VAL A 83 6.37 -2.78 8.53
N TYR A 84 5.23 -3.23 9.05
CA TYR A 84 4.34 -2.35 9.83
C TYR A 84 5.02 -1.75 11.08
N SER A 85 5.73 -2.56 11.86
CA SER A 85 6.45 -2.09 13.06
C SER A 85 7.60 -1.12 12.76
N GLU A 86 8.28 -1.26 11.62
CA GLU A 86 9.35 -0.34 11.22
C GLU A 86 8.81 0.98 10.61
N LEU A 87 7.54 0.95 10.23
CA LEU A 87 6.83 2.08 9.68
C LEU A 87 6.32 2.99 10.80
N ASP A 88 5.75 2.43 11.87
CA ASP A 88 5.17 3.21 12.97
C ASP A 88 6.22 3.80 13.94
N PRO A 89 6.31 5.14 14.13
CA PRO A 89 7.15 5.74 15.16
C PRO A 89 6.51 5.77 16.57
N GLN A 90 5.35 5.14 16.80
CA GLN A 90 4.64 5.19 18.10
C GLN A 90 4.40 3.84 18.79
N VAL A 91 5.12 2.77 18.41
CA VAL A 91 5.17 1.52 19.17
C VAL A 91 6.50 1.37 19.91
#